data_AF-A0A7K3IUG4-F1
#
_entry.id   AF-A0A7K3IUG4-F1
#
_cell.length_a   1.000
_cell.length_b   1.000
_cell.length_c   1.000
_cell.angle_alpha   90.00
_cell.angle_beta   90.00
_cell.angle_gamma   90.00
#
_symmetry.space_group_name_H-M   'P 1'
#
loop_
_entity.id
_entity.type
_entity.pdbx_description
1 polymer ?
#
loop_
_entity_poly.entity_id
_entity_poly.type
_entity_poly.pdbx_seq_one_letter_code
_entity_poly.pdbx_strand_id
1 'polypeptide(L)'
;MNKEKRSGLSLIVLTIILAIAAVMAESLYFSDFEYHLLTRRFSRILREKEKIMKESLDRLQLTLLQEQLHGSASEKNIFSIAKKNGITILEYFDKTLVHWSDNDFDVPAIPDDSLFLKPVIFMQNGWFLPERRKAGNQEFIALLRIRTDFSYENDIVRSGFSKDFRIPDVVQLSQKKSDSGFNIYNTEGTFLFSLAFPAARTNTLLIIVPLMLWLAVLFLIIKLSLNLAIFLDKSGHPFIGMASLTMIFAAIYMGILLVKGPAVFMKTQLFSPFIFSLNSLIPSLGHLLLLSILAALLAHRFNNSALFSGELYKKTVAKYFLVIVLFSIGSAILCLFHNVFTQLVLNSRINFETYKVLKMSFLSVAGFVAIILMTFVPVFLILEVFRSVGDISAKQTVILAIPSFLVIL
;
A
#
# COMPACT_ATOMS: atom_id res chain seq x y z
N MET A 1 21.26 37.06 -3.81
CA MET A 1 22.03 35.98 -4.48
C MET A 1 22.49 34.85 -3.55
N ASN A 2 23.04 35.12 -2.35
CA ASN A 2 23.52 34.07 -1.43
C ASN A 2 22.41 33.21 -0.76
N LYS A 3 21.23 33.77 -0.50
CA LYS A 3 20.13 33.05 0.17
C LYS A 3 19.44 32.03 -0.74
N GLU A 4 19.20 32.37 -2.01
CA GLU A 4 18.61 31.47 -3.01
C GLU A 4 19.53 30.30 -3.38
N LYS A 5 20.84 30.56 -3.56
CA LYS A 5 21.83 29.48 -3.81
C LYS A 5 21.93 28.51 -2.62
N ARG A 6 21.92 29.03 -1.38
CA ARG A 6 21.90 28.17 -0.17
C ARG A 6 20.63 27.34 -0.06
N SER A 7 19.47 27.89 -0.42
CA SER A 7 18.21 27.13 -0.43
C SER A 7 18.13 26.06 -1.53
N GLY A 8 18.75 26.29 -2.69
CA GLY A 8 18.84 25.29 -3.74
C GLY A 8 19.71 24.10 -3.31
N LEU A 9 20.86 24.39 -2.71
CA LEU A 9 21.78 23.34 -2.22
C LEU A 9 21.15 22.50 -1.11
N SER A 10 20.43 23.11 -0.16
CA SER A 10 19.75 22.37 0.90
C SER A 10 18.63 21.47 0.37
N LEU A 11 17.90 21.88 -0.67
CA LEU A 11 16.89 21.05 -1.32
C LEU A 11 17.51 19.84 -2.03
N ILE A 12 18.66 20.02 -2.70
CA ILE A 12 19.36 18.91 -3.35
C ILE A 12 19.81 17.89 -2.31
N VAL A 13 20.46 18.34 -1.24
CA VAL A 13 20.91 17.45 -0.14
C VAL A 13 19.72 16.72 0.48
N LEU A 14 18.61 17.41 0.75
CA LEU A 14 17.39 16.80 1.26
C LEU A 14 16.82 15.74 0.30
N THR A 15 16.83 16.02 -1.00
CA THR A 15 16.35 15.08 -2.04
C THR A 15 17.20 13.80 -2.06
N ILE A 16 18.53 13.94 -1.97
CA ILE A 16 19.46 12.80 -1.91
C ILE A 16 19.22 11.97 -0.65
N ILE A 17 19.10 12.61 0.52
CA ILE A 17 18.84 11.92 1.79
C ILE A 17 17.52 11.14 1.72
N LEU A 18 16.45 11.77 1.21
CA LEU A 18 15.15 11.12 1.05
C LEU A 18 15.17 9.99 0.03
N ALA A 19 15.94 10.13 -1.06
CA ALA A 19 16.12 9.06 -2.04
C ALA A 19 16.83 7.84 -1.43
N ILE A 20 17.91 8.06 -0.66
CA ILE A 20 18.60 6.99 0.06
C ILE A 20 17.66 6.33 1.07
N ALA A 21 16.90 7.13 1.83
CA ALA A 21 15.91 6.61 2.76
C ALA A 21 14.80 5.81 2.05
N ALA A 22 14.33 6.26 0.88
CA ALA A 22 13.33 5.55 0.09
C ALA A 22 13.83 4.19 -0.39
N VAL A 23 15.06 4.13 -0.94
CA VAL A 23 15.71 2.90 -1.38
C VAL A 23 15.92 1.94 -0.20
N MET A 24 16.38 2.45 0.94
CA MET A 24 16.56 1.65 2.16
C MET A 24 15.23 1.10 2.67
N ALA A 25 14.18 1.94 2.74
CA ALA A 25 12.85 1.52 3.18
C ALA A 25 12.23 0.49 2.23
N GLU A 26 12.42 0.63 0.92
CA GLU A 26 11.96 -0.33 -0.08
C GLU A 26 12.71 -1.67 0.06
N SER A 27 14.03 -1.63 0.20
CA SER A 27 14.85 -2.82 0.43
C SER A 27 14.41 -3.56 1.71
N LEU A 28 14.18 -2.81 2.80
CA LEU A 28 13.66 -3.37 4.06
C LEU A 28 12.26 -3.97 3.88
N TYR A 29 11.37 -3.32 3.13
CA TYR A 29 10.03 -3.83 2.85
C TYR A 29 10.04 -5.15 2.07
N PHE A 30 10.97 -5.28 1.10
CA PHE A 30 11.13 -6.53 0.34
C PHE A 30 11.96 -7.60 1.07
N SER A 31 12.70 -7.24 2.12
CA SER A 31 13.42 -8.18 2.98
C SER A 31 12.51 -8.91 3.97
N ASP A 32 12.97 -10.00 4.58
CA ASP A 32 12.24 -10.76 5.61
C ASP A 32 12.07 -10.02 6.96
N PHE A 33 12.44 -8.74 7.02
CA PHE A 33 12.32 -7.90 8.20
C PHE A 33 10.91 -7.90 8.80
N GLU A 34 9.87 -7.73 7.97
CA GLU A 34 8.48 -7.75 8.43
C GLU A 34 8.11 -9.11 9.06
N TYR A 35 8.53 -10.20 8.43
CA TYR A 35 8.25 -11.56 8.89
C TYR A 35 8.94 -11.86 10.22
N HIS A 36 10.18 -11.39 10.40
CA HIS A 36 10.85 -11.47 11.70
C HIS A 36 10.14 -10.63 12.77
N LEU A 37 9.65 -9.43 12.43
CA LEU A 37 8.92 -8.58 13.37
C LEU A 37 7.59 -9.22 13.80
N LEU A 38 6.83 -9.77 12.85
CA LEU A 38 5.60 -10.52 13.11
C LEU A 38 5.87 -11.76 13.97
N THR A 39 6.90 -12.54 13.63
CA THR A 39 7.30 -13.74 14.38
C THR A 39 7.70 -13.39 15.81
N ARG A 40 8.53 -12.36 16.02
CA ARG A 40 8.93 -11.92 17.38
C ARG A 40 7.74 -11.48 18.20
N ARG A 41 6.83 -10.72 17.60
CA ARG A 41 5.61 -10.26 18.26
C ARG A 41 4.70 -11.43 18.62
N PHE A 42 4.54 -12.40 17.72
CA PHE A 42 3.80 -13.63 17.98
C PHE A 42 4.39 -14.40 19.16
N SER A 43 5.70 -14.65 19.14
CA SER A 43 6.39 -15.33 20.24
C SER A 43 6.22 -14.61 21.58
N ARG A 44 6.24 -13.28 21.60
CA ARG A 44 6.00 -12.51 22.83
C ARG A 44 4.58 -12.72 23.36
N ILE A 45 3.57 -12.57 22.50
CA ILE A 45 2.16 -12.75 22.89
C ILE A 45 1.88 -14.19 23.32
N LEU A 46 2.45 -15.17 22.63
CA LEU A 46 2.33 -16.57 23.00
C LEU A 46 2.92 -16.83 24.39
N ARG A 47 4.13 -16.31 24.68
CA ARG A 47 4.76 -16.44 26.00
C ARG A 47 3.95 -15.78 27.12
N GLU A 48 3.36 -14.61 26.87
CA GLU A 48 2.46 -13.96 27.82
C GLU A 48 1.24 -14.83 28.13
N LYS A 49 0.60 -15.39 27.09
CA LYS A 49 -0.55 -16.29 27.25
C LYS A 49 -0.18 -17.62 27.91
N GLU A 50 0.97 -18.20 27.57
CA GLU A 50 1.50 -19.42 28.20
C GLU A 50 1.77 -19.18 29.69
N LYS A 51 2.30 -18.01 30.06
CA LYS A 51 2.49 -17.62 31.46
C LYS A 51 1.16 -17.53 32.20
N ILE A 52 0.16 -16.85 31.63
CA ILE A 52 -1.19 -16.75 32.22
C ILE A 52 -1.82 -18.14 32.37
N MET A 53 -1.62 -19.02 31.39
CA MET A 53 -2.09 -20.39 31.41
C MET A 53 -1.48 -21.18 32.57
N LYS A 54 -0.14 -21.16 32.70
CA LYS A 54 0.59 -21.81 33.80
C LYS A 54 0.16 -21.24 35.17
N GLU A 55 0.11 -19.91 35.31
CA GLU A 55 -0.35 -19.24 36.54
C GLU A 55 -1.79 -19.60 36.91
N SER A 56 -2.67 -19.77 35.93
CA SER A 56 -4.07 -20.17 36.15
C SER A 56 -4.17 -21.61 36.67
N LEU A 57 -3.42 -22.52 36.06
CA LEU A 57 -3.36 -23.92 36.49
C LEU A 57 -2.75 -24.06 37.89
N ASP A 58 -1.65 -23.35 38.17
CA ASP A 58 -0.99 -23.41 39.49
C ASP A 58 -1.93 -22.86 40.59
N ARG A 59 -2.71 -21.81 40.32
CA ARG A 59 -3.73 -21.30 41.25
C ARG A 59 -4.88 -22.29 41.47
N LEU A 60 -5.33 -22.99 40.44
CA LEU A 60 -6.36 -24.04 40.58
C LEU A 60 -5.83 -25.17 41.46
N GLN A 61 -4.61 -25.63 41.21
CA GLN A 61 -3.96 -26.65 42.03
C GLN A 61 -3.86 -26.24 43.51
N LEU A 62 -3.49 -25.00 43.81
CA LEU A 62 -3.44 -24.48 45.18
C LEU A 62 -4.83 -24.39 45.84
N THR A 63 -5.85 -23.99 45.08
CA THR A 63 -7.23 -23.86 45.59
C THR A 63 -7.79 -25.21 46.05
N LEU A 64 -7.42 -26.29 45.35
CA LEU A 64 -7.85 -27.65 45.68
C LEU A 64 -7.11 -28.24 46.87
N LEU A 65 -5.80 -27.94 46.98
CA LEU A 65 -5.01 -28.29 48.17
C LEU A 65 -5.53 -27.60 49.45
N GLN A 66 -6.27 -26.50 49.30
CA GLN A 66 -6.90 -25.76 50.40
C GLN A 66 -8.36 -26.19 50.67
N GLU A 67 -8.86 -27.27 50.04
CA GLU A 67 -10.23 -27.80 50.19
C GLU A 67 -11.37 -26.78 49.96
N GLN A 68 -11.12 -25.72 49.19
CA GLN A 68 -12.21 -24.82 48.80
C GLN A 68 -13.14 -25.52 47.80
N LEU A 69 -14.44 -25.58 48.12
CA LEU A 69 -15.46 -26.22 47.28
C LEU A 69 -15.39 -25.77 45.82
N HIS A 70 -15.63 -26.72 44.91
CA HIS A 70 -15.94 -26.46 43.50
C HIS A 70 -16.99 -25.35 43.35
N GLY A 71 -16.71 -24.38 42.49
CA GLY A 71 -17.55 -23.21 42.24
C GLY A 71 -17.25 -21.99 43.12
N SER A 72 -16.11 -21.98 43.84
CA SER A 72 -15.67 -20.83 44.62
C SER A 72 -15.51 -19.57 43.76
N ALA A 73 -15.62 -18.39 44.39
CA ALA A 73 -15.43 -17.12 43.68
C ALA A 73 -14.00 -17.00 43.08
N SER A 74 -13.01 -17.63 43.73
CA SER A 74 -11.63 -17.70 43.25
C SER A 74 -11.53 -18.49 41.94
N GLU A 75 -12.17 -19.67 41.91
CA GLU A 75 -12.18 -20.56 40.75
C GLU A 75 -12.90 -19.94 39.55
N LYS A 76 -14.08 -19.34 39.78
CA LYS A 76 -14.82 -18.59 38.74
C LYS A 76 -13.99 -17.45 38.16
N ASN A 77 -13.23 -16.74 39.00
CA ASN A 77 -12.34 -15.69 38.54
C ASN A 77 -11.22 -16.25 37.65
N ILE A 78 -10.60 -17.37 38.05
CA ILE A 78 -9.57 -18.04 37.25
C ILE A 78 -10.10 -18.47 35.88
N PHE A 79 -11.28 -19.13 35.83
CA PHE A 79 -11.90 -19.50 34.56
C PHE A 79 -12.23 -18.29 33.69
N SER A 80 -12.68 -17.18 34.28
CA SER A 80 -12.95 -15.94 33.54
C SER A 80 -11.68 -15.33 32.93
N ILE A 81 -10.56 -15.35 33.66
CA ILE A 81 -9.26 -14.86 33.20
C ILE A 81 -8.74 -15.76 32.06
N ALA A 82 -8.85 -17.07 32.21
CA ALA A 82 -8.46 -18.04 31.19
C ALA A 82 -9.29 -17.85 29.91
N LYS A 83 -10.62 -17.79 30.03
CA LYS A 83 -11.54 -17.60 28.90
C LYS A 83 -11.26 -16.29 28.15
N LYS A 84 -11.05 -15.19 28.87
CA LYS A 84 -10.70 -13.88 28.25
C LYS A 84 -9.40 -13.94 27.44
N ASN A 85 -8.51 -14.88 27.76
CA ASN A 85 -7.25 -15.09 27.05
C ASN A 85 -7.31 -16.22 26.01
N GLY A 86 -8.48 -16.78 25.72
CA GLY A 86 -8.64 -17.88 24.77
C GLY A 86 -8.04 -19.20 25.26
N ILE A 87 -8.02 -19.38 26.58
CA ILE A 87 -7.54 -20.59 27.24
C ILE A 87 -8.77 -21.34 27.77
N THR A 88 -8.92 -22.59 27.37
CA THR A 88 -9.96 -23.50 27.86
C THR A 88 -9.34 -24.42 28.91
N ILE A 89 -9.93 -24.49 30.10
CA ILE A 89 -9.47 -25.36 31.18
C ILE A 89 -10.44 -26.53 31.28
N LEU A 90 -9.89 -27.74 31.27
CA LEU A 90 -10.60 -29.00 31.45
C LEU A 90 -10.21 -29.57 32.81
N GLU A 91 -11.19 -30.06 33.53
CA GLU A 91 -11.02 -30.72 34.82
C GLU A 91 -11.50 -32.16 34.73
N TYR A 92 -10.58 -33.07 35.01
CA TYR A 92 -10.83 -34.50 35.08
C TYR A 92 -10.72 -34.97 36.52
N PHE A 93 -11.71 -35.75 36.98
CA PHE A 93 -11.70 -36.46 38.25
C PHE A 93 -11.73 -37.95 37.96
N ASP A 94 -10.78 -38.72 38.50
CA ASP A 94 -10.67 -40.17 38.26
C ASP A 94 -10.74 -40.53 36.75
N LYS A 95 -10.07 -39.73 35.91
CA LYS A 95 -10.02 -39.85 34.43
C LYS A 95 -11.35 -39.62 33.70
N THR A 96 -12.35 -39.05 34.38
CA THR A 96 -13.61 -38.63 33.77
C THR A 96 -13.70 -37.11 33.75
N LEU A 97 -14.12 -36.54 32.62
CA LEU A 97 -14.31 -35.10 32.49
C LEU A 97 -15.48 -34.65 33.36
N VAL A 98 -15.20 -33.79 34.35
CA VAL A 98 -16.20 -33.26 35.29
C VAL A 98 -16.60 -31.83 34.97
N HIS A 99 -15.65 -31.02 34.49
CA HIS A 99 -15.91 -29.62 34.17
C HIS A 99 -15.02 -29.15 33.00
N TRP A 100 -15.54 -28.21 32.21
CA TRP A 100 -14.75 -27.50 31.22
C TRP A 100 -15.20 -26.03 31.12
N SER A 101 -14.23 -25.11 31.01
CA SER A 101 -14.50 -23.67 31.12
C SER A 101 -15.08 -23.03 29.85
N ASP A 102 -15.02 -23.73 28.72
CA ASP A 102 -15.52 -23.22 27.43
C ASP A 102 -16.07 -24.33 26.53
N ASN A 103 -17.31 -24.16 26.06
CA ASN A 103 -18.07 -25.18 25.33
C ASN A 103 -18.02 -24.97 23.81
N ASP A 104 -17.12 -24.11 23.35
CA ASP A 104 -16.98 -23.75 21.93
C ASP A 104 -16.48 -24.92 21.05
N PHE A 105 -15.97 -26.00 21.67
CA PHE A 105 -15.53 -27.21 20.98
C PHE A 105 -15.66 -28.45 21.87
N ASP A 106 -15.87 -29.61 21.25
CA ASP A 106 -15.96 -30.89 21.97
C ASP A 106 -14.59 -31.40 22.39
N VAL A 107 -14.53 -31.96 23.60
CA VAL A 107 -13.31 -32.53 24.19
C VAL A 107 -13.54 -34.00 24.57
N PRO A 108 -12.49 -34.86 24.56
CA PRO A 108 -12.62 -36.25 24.93
C PRO A 108 -13.11 -36.42 26.38
N ALA A 109 -14.09 -37.29 26.60
CA ALA A 109 -14.58 -37.58 27.96
C ALA A 109 -13.53 -38.26 28.86
N ILE A 110 -12.57 -38.96 28.24
CA ILE A 110 -11.44 -39.62 28.90
C ILE A 110 -10.16 -39.00 28.34
N PRO A 111 -9.22 -38.55 29.19
CA PRO A 111 -8.01 -37.90 28.73
C PRO A 111 -7.09 -38.94 28.07
N ASP A 112 -6.78 -38.76 26.79
CA ASP A 112 -5.74 -39.53 26.11
C ASP A 112 -4.37 -38.96 26.49
N ASP A 113 -3.65 -39.66 27.37
CA ASP A 113 -2.33 -39.29 27.83
C ASP A 113 -1.35 -39.02 26.68
N SER A 114 -1.45 -39.75 25.56
CA SER A 114 -0.55 -39.60 24.43
C SER A 114 -0.80 -38.33 23.62
N LEU A 115 -2.05 -37.83 23.64
CA LEU A 115 -2.46 -36.65 22.90
C LEU A 115 -1.94 -35.38 23.57
N PHE A 116 -2.15 -35.25 24.89
CA PHE A 116 -1.78 -34.06 25.65
C PHE A 116 -0.29 -33.95 25.99
N LEU A 117 0.53 -34.97 25.68
CA LEU A 117 1.99 -34.92 25.77
C LEU A 117 2.65 -34.23 24.57
N LYS A 118 1.93 -34.04 23.47
CA LYS A 118 2.48 -33.38 22.28
C LYS A 118 2.61 -31.87 22.53
N PRO A 119 3.69 -31.22 22.05
CA PRO A 119 3.87 -29.77 22.23
C PRO A 119 2.74 -28.95 21.61
N VAL A 120 2.11 -29.46 20.55
CA VAL A 120 0.94 -28.85 19.90
C VAL A 120 0.00 -29.96 19.48
N ILE A 121 -1.29 -29.78 19.72
CA ILE A 121 -2.34 -30.74 19.35
C ILE A 121 -3.30 -30.11 18.34
N PHE A 122 -3.90 -30.95 17.50
CA PHE A 122 -5.00 -30.58 16.62
C PHE A 122 -6.26 -31.31 17.06
N MET A 123 -7.33 -30.58 17.33
CA MET A 123 -8.60 -31.12 17.78
C MET A 123 -9.74 -30.18 17.33
N GLN A 124 -10.86 -30.73 16.88
CA GLN A 124 -12.07 -29.95 16.51
C GLN A 124 -11.75 -28.69 15.68
N ASN A 125 -11.00 -28.85 14.59
CA ASN A 125 -10.62 -27.75 13.68
C ASN A 125 -9.75 -26.66 14.33
N GLY A 126 -9.09 -26.95 15.45
CA GLY A 126 -8.25 -26.01 16.19
C GLY A 126 -6.88 -26.59 16.53
N TRP A 127 -5.86 -25.73 16.45
CA TRP A 127 -4.52 -25.98 16.98
C TRP A 127 -4.43 -25.43 18.40
N PHE A 128 -4.03 -26.27 19.35
CA PHE A 128 -3.93 -25.91 20.76
C PHE A 128 -2.54 -26.22 21.31
N LEU A 129 -2.10 -25.37 22.25
CA LEU A 129 -0.96 -25.63 23.14
C LEU A 129 -1.51 -26.20 24.44
N PRO A 130 -1.28 -27.50 24.76
CA PRO A 130 -1.72 -28.10 25.99
C PRO A 130 -0.73 -27.86 27.14
N GLU A 131 -1.24 -27.68 28.36
CA GLU A 131 -0.46 -27.69 29.60
C GLU A 131 -1.23 -28.49 30.65
N ARG A 132 -0.54 -29.34 31.41
CA ARG A 132 -1.13 -30.29 32.35
C ARG A 132 -0.64 -30.06 33.78
N ARG A 133 -1.54 -30.13 34.76
CA ARG A 133 -1.22 -30.23 36.19
C ARG A 133 -2.06 -31.31 36.84
N LYS A 134 -1.42 -32.15 37.67
CA LYS A 134 -2.10 -33.18 38.47
C LYS A 134 -2.08 -32.81 39.94
N ALA A 135 -3.20 -33.04 40.62
CA ALA A 135 -3.37 -32.83 42.05
C ALA A 135 -4.18 -34.01 42.63
N GLY A 136 -3.49 -35.04 43.11
CA GLY A 136 -4.15 -36.27 43.62
C GLY A 136 -4.95 -36.98 42.52
N ASN A 137 -6.25 -37.15 42.74
CA ASN A 137 -7.19 -37.78 41.81
C ASN A 137 -7.76 -36.82 40.76
N GLN A 138 -7.40 -35.53 40.85
CA GLN A 138 -7.79 -34.51 39.90
C GLN A 138 -6.67 -34.15 38.94
N GLU A 139 -7.07 -33.82 37.73
CA GLU A 139 -6.18 -33.41 36.67
C GLU A 139 -6.77 -32.23 35.89
N PHE A 140 -5.96 -31.19 35.77
CA PHE A 140 -6.29 -30.00 35.00
C PHE A 140 -5.49 -29.99 33.70
N ILE A 141 -6.19 -29.83 32.59
CA ILE A 141 -5.60 -29.63 31.27
C ILE A 141 -6.05 -28.27 30.77
N ALA A 142 -5.11 -27.34 30.60
CA ALA A 142 -5.37 -26.08 29.92
C ALA A 142 -5.00 -26.20 28.44
N LEU A 143 -5.86 -25.66 27.58
CA LEU A 143 -5.72 -25.64 26.14
C LEU A 143 -5.74 -24.19 25.66
N LEU A 144 -4.59 -23.69 25.23
CA LEU A 144 -4.50 -22.36 24.60
C LEU A 144 -4.74 -22.50 23.10
N ARG A 145 -5.81 -21.88 22.59
CA ARG A 145 -6.13 -21.89 21.15
C ARG A 145 -5.18 -20.98 20.37
N ILE A 146 -4.42 -21.55 19.45
CA ILE A 146 -3.44 -20.83 18.62
C ILE A 146 -4.09 -20.38 17.30
N ARG A 147 -4.73 -21.32 16.62
CA ARG A 147 -5.24 -21.18 15.25
C ARG A 147 -6.48 -22.04 15.06
N THR A 148 -7.40 -21.58 14.22
CA THR A 148 -8.54 -22.35 13.75
C THR A 148 -8.36 -22.66 12.28
N ASP A 149 -8.55 -23.91 11.88
CA ASP A 149 -8.50 -24.39 10.50
C ASP A 149 -9.81 -25.13 10.17
N PHE A 150 -10.73 -24.41 9.52
CA PHE A 150 -11.99 -24.98 9.06
C PHE A 150 -11.81 -25.66 7.70
N SER A 151 -12.50 -26.78 7.48
CA SER A 151 -12.51 -27.44 6.16
C SER A 151 -13.27 -26.65 5.09
N TYR A 152 -14.12 -25.70 5.49
CA TYR A 152 -14.89 -24.82 4.61
C TYR A 152 -14.89 -23.39 5.14
N GLU A 153 -14.64 -22.42 4.26
CA GLU A 153 -14.59 -20.99 4.59
C GLU A 153 -15.64 -20.20 3.80
N ASN A 154 -16.25 -19.23 4.46
CA ASN A 154 -17.20 -18.28 3.87
C ASN A 154 -17.06 -16.91 4.54
N ASP A 155 -18.02 -16.00 4.32
CA ASP A 155 -17.97 -14.66 4.90
C ASP A 155 -18.15 -14.62 6.43
N ILE A 156 -18.61 -15.71 7.03
CA ILE A 156 -18.88 -15.84 8.47
C ILE A 156 -17.81 -16.68 9.16
N VAL A 157 -17.35 -17.74 8.50
CA VAL A 157 -16.42 -18.75 9.02
C VAL A 157 -15.11 -18.63 8.25
N ARG A 158 -14.03 -18.27 8.95
CA ARG A 158 -12.69 -18.12 8.36
C ARG A 158 -11.66 -18.79 9.22
N SER A 159 -10.74 -19.51 8.58
CA SER A 159 -9.55 -20.02 9.26
C SER A 159 -8.59 -18.87 9.53
N GLY A 160 -7.79 -19.02 10.57
CA GLY A 160 -6.85 -17.97 10.94
C GLY A 160 -6.30 -18.16 12.34
N PHE A 161 -5.24 -17.40 12.63
CA PHE A 161 -4.71 -17.29 13.98
C PHE A 161 -5.68 -16.50 14.86
N SER A 162 -5.65 -16.73 16.17
CA SER A 162 -6.42 -15.90 17.10
C SER A 162 -6.09 -14.41 16.89
N LYS A 163 -7.12 -13.55 16.94
CA LYS A 163 -7.02 -12.11 16.63
C LYS A 163 -5.97 -11.40 17.48
N ASP A 164 -5.71 -11.89 18.69
CA ASP A 164 -4.70 -11.37 19.60
C ASP A 164 -3.30 -11.37 19.00
N PHE A 165 -2.98 -12.38 18.17
CA PHE A 165 -1.69 -12.50 17.52
C PHE A 165 -1.50 -11.47 16.39
N ARG A 166 -2.57 -10.83 15.90
CA ARG A 166 -2.62 -9.92 14.72
C ARG A 166 -1.60 -10.29 13.64
N ILE A 167 -1.70 -11.53 13.17
CA ILE A 167 -1.00 -12.08 12.01
C ILE A 167 -2.04 -12.23 10.88
N PRO A 168 -1.68 -11.96 9.61
CA PRO A 168 -2.58 -12.19 8.49
C PRO A 168 -3.00 -13.67 8.37
N ASP A 169 -4.27 -13.91 8.02
CA ASP A 169 -4.83 -15.27 7.90
C ASP A 169 -4.14 -16.13 6.83
N VAL A 170 -3.50 -15.49 5.85
CA VAL A 170 -2.73 -16.13 4.77
C VAL A 170 -1.48 -16.86 5.28
N VAL A 171 -0.95 -16.48 6.45
CA VAL A 171 0.19 -17.17 7.07
C VAL A 171 -0.29 -18.54 7.54
N GLN A 172 0.46 -19.61 7.28
CA GLN A 172 0.12 -20.97 7.67
C GLN A 172 0.94 -21.46 8.87
N LEU A 173 0.41 -22.45 9.60
CA LEU A 173 1.13 -23.16 10.64
C LEU A 173 1.78 -24.41 10.04
N SER A 174 3.10 -24.53 10.21
CA SER A 174 3.86 -25.74 9.81
C SER A 174 4.40 -26.44 11.04
N GLN A 175 4.15 -27.73 11.18
CA GLN A 175 4.76 -28.56 12.24
C GLN A 175 6.23 -28.86 12.00
N LYS A 176 6.73 -28.65 10.78
CA LYS A 176 8.14 -28.85 10.45
C LYS A 176 8.92 -27.59 10.75
N LYS A 177 10.09 -27.76 11.37
CA LYS A 177 11.05 -26.69 11.59
C LYS A 177 11.45 -26.08 10.25
N SER A 178 11.36 -24.76 10.16
CA SER A 178 11.69 -24.03 8.94
C SER A 178 13.15 -23.57 8.97
N ASP A 179 13.82 -23.73 7.83
CA ASP A 179 15.16 -23.19 7.59
C ASP A 179 15.14 -21.66 7.43
N SER A 180 13.98 -21.07 7.12
CA SER A 180 13.79 -19.61 7.03
C SER A 180 13.77 -18.89 8.38
N GLY A 181 13.90 -19.62 9.50
CA GLY A 181 14.10 -19.02 10.82
C GLY A 181 12.83 -18.49 11.52
N PHE A 182 11.65 -18.64 10.92
CA PHE A 182 10.36 -18.24 11.53
C PHE A 182 9.80 -19.31 12.48
N ASN A 183 10.65 -19.76 13.41
CA ASN A 183 10.35 -20.85 14.33
C ASN A 183 9.82 -20.29 15.67
N ILE A 184 8.76 -20.90 16.17
CA ILE A 184 8.12 -20.57 17.46
C ILE A 184 8.53 -21.61 18.49
N TYR A 185 8.90 -21.12 19.67
CA TYR A 185 9.35 -21.91 20.81
C TYR A 185 8.52 -21.57 22.04
N ASN A 186 8.32 -22.55 22.92
CA ASN A 186 7.68 -22.35 24.22
C ASN A 186 8.58 -21.56 25.20
N THR A 187 8.10 -21.32 26.41
CA THR A 187 8.88 -20.66 27.46
C THR A 187 10.15 -21.42 27.89
N GLU A 188 10.18 -22.74 27.72
CA GLU A 188 11.29 -23.64 28.06
C GLU A 188 12.30 -23.83 26.90
N GLY A 189 12.05 -23.23 25.73
CA GLY A 189 12.90 -23.35 24.55
C GLY A 189 12.65 -24.58 23.67
N THR A 190 11.60 -25.35 23.94
CA THR A 190 11.16 -26.45 23.07
C THR A 190 10.47 -25.89 21.81
N PHE A 191 10.71 -26.54 20.67
CA PHE A 191 10.11 -26.15 19.40
C PHE A 191 8.63 -26.54 19.37
N LEU A 192 7.76 -25.60 18.99
CA LEU A 192 6.33 -25.83 18.86
C LEU A 192 5.93 -26.02 17.39
N PHE A 193 6.16 -24.99 16.57
CA PHE A 193 5.82 -24.96 15.15
C PHE A 193 6.54 -23.79 14.46
N SER A 194 6.42 -23.72 13.13
CA SER A 194 6.96 -22.64 12.31
C SER A 194 5.84 -21.88 11.61
N LEU A 195 6.03 -20.59 11.41
CA LEU A 195 5.14 -19.75 10.59
C LEU A 195 5.57 -19.83 9.13
N ALA A 196 4.69 -20.33 8.28
CA ALA A 196 4.90 -20.40 6.84
C ALA A 196 4.27 -19.16 6.17
N PHE A 197 5.12 -18.22 5.77
CA PHE A 197 4.70 -17.04 5.01
C PHE A 197 4.55 -17.38 3.52
N PRO A 198 3.52 -16.85 2.84
CA PRO A 198 3.32 -17.10 1.41
C PRO A 198 4.46 -16.51 0.58
N ALA A 199 4.85 -17.21 -0.49
CA ALA A 199 5.85 -16.72 -1.44
C ALA A 199 5.42 -15.39 -2.11
N ALA A 200 4.12 -15.26 -2.40
CA ALA A 200 3.53 -14.02 -2.87
C ALA A 200 3.22 -13.10 -1.68
N ARG A 201 4.10 -12.13 -1.42
CA ARG A 201 3.88 -11.15 -0.34
C ARG A 201 2.62 -10.32 -0.61
N THR A 202 1.67 -10.39 0.32
CA THR A 202 0.52 -9.49 0.34
C THR A 202 0.97 -8.07 0.71
N ASN A 203 0.22 -7.07 0.22
CA ASN A 203 0.51 -5.68 0.54
C ASN A 203 0.14 -5.40 2.00
N THR A 204 1.15 -5.29 2.86
CA THR A 204 1.01 -4.92 4.26
C THR A 204 1.08 -3.39 4.42
N LEU A 205 0.62 -2.85 5.55
CA LEU A 205 0.65 -1.40 5.82
C LEU A 205 2.05 -0.79 5.75
N LEU A 206 3.10 -1.60 5.92
CA LEU A 206 4.49 -1.17 5.77
C LEU A 206 4.82 -0.66 4.37
N ILE A 207 4.06 -1.05 3.34
CA ILE A 207 4.24 -0.55 1.96
C ILE A 207 4.06 0.97 1.86
N ILE A 208 3.30 1.58 2.78
CA ILE A 208 3.00 3.02 2.79
C ILE A 208 4.28 3.85 3.01
N VAL A 209 5.22 3.35 3.83
CA VAL A 209 6.46 4.08 4.16
C VAL A 209 7.32 4.35 2.91
N PRO A 210 7.79 3.32 2.16
CA PRO A 210 8.56 3.57 0.94
C PRO A 210 7.73 4.29 -0.13
N LEU A 211 6.41 4.05 -0.21
CA LEU A 211 5.53 4.76 -1.15
C LEU A 211 5.55 6.28 -0.90
N MET A 212 5.37 6.70 0.35
CA MET A 212 5.36 8.11 0.72
C MET A 212 6.74 8.76 0.55
N LEU A 213 7.82 8.04 0.86
CA LEU A 213 9.18 8.53 0.63
C LEU A 213 9.45 8.74 -0.87
N TRP A 214 9.08 7.79 -1.73
CA TRP A 214 9.23 7.95 -3.18
C TRP A 214 8.37 9.07 -3.76
N LEU A 215 7.14 9.25 -3.26
CA LEU A 215 6.30 10.39 -3.63
C LEU A 215 6.94 11.73 -3.23
N ALA A 216 7.54 11.81 -2.03
CA ALA A 216 8.27 12.99 -1.59
C ALA A 216 9.51 13.27 -2.45
N VAL A 217 10.26 12.24 -2.82
CA VAL A 217 11.41 12.33 -3.74
C VAL A 217 10.96 12.85 -5.11
N LEU A 218 9.90 12.27 -5.69
CA LEU A 218 9.34 12.72 -6.96
C LEU A 218 8.92 14.19 -6.90
N PHE A 219 8.22 14.60 -5.85
CA PHE A 219 7.82 15.99 -5.63
C PHE A 219 9.02 16.94 -5.55
N LEU A 220 10.08 16.56 -4.84
CA LEU A 220 11.28 17.39 -4.73
C LEU A 220 12.04 17.48 -6.05
N ILE A 221 12.14 16.39 -6.81
CA ILE A 221 12.75 16.40 -8.14
C ILE A 221 11.98 17.34 -9.08
N ILE A 222 10.64 17.26 -9.09
CA ILE A 222 9.78 18.17 -9.87
C ILE A 222 10.00 19.63 -9.45
N LYS A 223 10.04 19.90 -8.14
CA LYS A 223 10.29 21.26 -7.64
C LYS A 223 11.67 21.78 -8.04
N LEU A 224 12.70 20.92 -7.97
CA LEU A 224 14.06 21.27 -8.33
C LEU A 224 14.19 21.55 -9.84
N SER A 225 13.55 20.73 -10.69
CA SER A 225 13.57 20.94 -12.14
C SER A 225 12.83 22.23 -12.54
N LEU A 226 11.70 22.54 -11.90
CA LEU A 226 11.00 23.81 -12.09
C LEU A 226 11.87 25.01 -11.66
N ASN A 227 12.53 24.92 -10.50
CA ASN A 227 13.44 25.97 -10.02
C ASN A 227 14.62 26.19 -10.98
N LEU A 228 15.19 25.11 -11.52
CA LEU A 228 16.25 25.18 -12.53
C LEU A 228 15.77 25.90 -13.79
N ALA A 229 14.59 25.54 -14.29
CA ALA A 229 13.99 26.19 -15.45
C ALA A 229 13.69 27.68 -15.22
N ILE A 230 13.25 28.05 -14.02
CA ILE A 230 13.03 29.47 -13.64
C ILE A 230 14.35 30.23 -13.55
N PHE A 231 15.39 29.61 -12.98
CA PHE A 231 16.72 30.20 -12.87
C PHE A 231 17.34 30.47 -14.25
N LEU A 232 17.20 29.54 -15.20
CA LEU A 232 17.68 29.68 -16.57
C LEU A 232 16.92 30.76 -17.34
N ASP A 233 15.59 30.87 -17.15
CA ASP A 233 14.80 31.98 -17.70
C ASP A 233 15.33 33.34 -17.22
N LYS A 234 15.52 33.49 -15.90
CA LYS A 234 16.03 34.75 -15.29
C LYS A 234 17.44 35.09 -15.75
N SER A 235 18.22 34.08 -16.13
CA SER A 235 19.58 34.24 -16.64
C SER A 235 19.61 34.57 -18.15
N GLY A 236 18.44 34.76 -18.79
CA GLY A 236 18.33 35.15 -20.20
C GLY A 236 18.33 33.97 -21.19
N HIS A 237 18.23 32.74 -20.71
CA HIS A 237 18.24 31.53 -21.55
C HIS A 237 16.95 30.71 -21.42
N PRO A 238 15.79 31.26 -21.80
CA PRO A 238 14.50 30.59 -21.56
C PRO A 238 14.31 29.30 -22.36
N PHE A 239 14.89 29.24 -23.57
CA PHE A 239 14.86 28.02 -24.39
C PHE A 239 15.59 26.85 -23.73
N ILE A 240 16.76 27.12 -23.14
CA ILE A 240 17.54 26.10 -22.41
C ILE A 240 16.79 25.69 -21.13
N GLY A 241 16.13 26.63 -20.46
CA GLY A 241 15.25 26.37 -19.32
C GLY A 241 14.12 25.40 -19.66
N MET A 242 13.43 25.62 -20.77
CA MET A 242 12.34 24.74 -21.22
C MET A 242 12.84 23.37 -21.70
N ALA A 243 13.92 23.35 -22.50
CA ALA A 243 14.50 22.14 -23.03
C ALA A 243 15.02 21.22 -21.90
N SER A 244 15.70 21.79 -20.90
CA SER A 244 16.16 21.03 -19.73
C SER A 244 15.00 20.46 -18.91
N LEU A 245 13.93 21.23 -18.68
CA LEU A 245 12.75 20.73 -17.99
C LEU A 245 12.09 19.57 -18.73
N THR A 246 11.90 19.72 -20.04
CA THR A 246 11.33 18.69 -20.91
C THR A 246 12.17 17.42 -20.86
N MET A 247 13.49 17.55 -20.96
CA MET A 247 14.43 16.43 -20.90
C MET A 247 14.38 15.72 -19.54
N ILE A 248 14.34 16.46 -18.44
CA ILE A 248 14.25 15.87 -17.09
C ILE A 248 12.92 15.12 -16.92
N PHE A 249 11.80 15.71 -17.32
CA PHE A 249 10.48 15.05 -17.23
C PHE A 249 10.40 13.80 -18.11
N ALA A 250 10.94 13.85 -19.33
CA ALA A 250 11.05 12.69 -20.20
C ALA A 250 11.93 11.60 -19.56
N ALA A 251 13.07 11.96 -18.95
CA ALA A 251 13.95 11.01 -18.28
C ALA A 251 13.27 10.35 -17.07
N ILE A 252 12.52 11.10 -16.25
CA ILE A 252 11.75 10.56 -15.13
C ILE A 252 10.71 9.55 -15.63
N TYR A 253 9.93 9.95 -16.64
CA TYR A 253 8.88 9.10 -17.20
C TYR A 253 9.45 7.82 -17.83
N MET A 254 10.48 7.95 -18.67
CA MET A 254 11.15 6.82 -19.30
C MET A 254 11.85 5.92 -18.29
N GLY A 255 12.42 6.49 -17.23
CA GLY A 255 13.01 5.73 -16.13
C GLY A 255 11.99 4.83 -15.45
N ILE A 256 10.81 5.38 -15.10
CA ILE A 256 9.72 4.60 -14.49
C ILE A 256 9.19 3.55 -15.47
N LEU A 257 9.05 3.90 -16.75
CA LEU A 257 8.54 3.00 -17.79
C LEU A 257 9.47 1.81 -18.07
N LEU A 258 10.78 2.06 -18.23
CA LEU A 258 11.76 1.05 -18.63
C LEU A 258 12.26 0.22 -17.45
N VAL A 259 12.61 0.87 -16.34
CA VAL A 259 13.17 0.21 -15.16
C VAL A 259 12.08 -0.48 -14.33
N LYS A 260 10.81 -0.11 -14.56
CA LYS A 260 9.65 -0.51 -13.73
C LYS A 260 9.84 -0.18 -12.24
N GLY A 261 10.71 0.78 -11.93
CA GLY A 261 11.04 1.19 -10.58
C GLY A 261 10.37 2.52 -10.24
N PRO A 262 10.05 2.78 -8.96
CA PRO A 262 10.15 1.87 -7.80
C PRO A 262 9.19 0.67 -7.81
N ALA A 263 9.66 -0.50 -7.39
CA ALA A 263 8.89 -1.75 -7.43
C ALA A 263 7.68 -1.71 -6.49
N VAL A 264 7.75 -0.91 -5.42
CA VAL A 264 6.62 -0.62 -4.52
C VAL A 264 5.41 -0.07 -5.27
N PHE A 265 5.59 0.84 -6.24
CA PHE A 265 4.47 1.36 -7.03
C PHE A 265 3.83 0.27 -7.89
N MET A 266 4.63 -0.63 -8.45
CA MET A 266 4.14 -1.72 -9.31
C MET A 266 3.28 -2.75 -8.57
N LYS A 267 3.34 -2.79 -7.23
CA LYS A 267 2.44 -3.58 -6.39
C LYS A 267 1.09 -2.91 -6.10
N THR A 268 0.94 -1.63 -6.45
CA THR A 268 -0.32 -0.89 -6.23
C THR A 268 -1.30 -1.14 -7.36
N GLN A 269 -2.60 -1.04 -7.06
CA GLN A 269 -3.65 -1.15 -8.08
C GLN A 269 -3.54 -0.07 -9.17
N LEU A 270 -2.98 1.09 -8.83
CA LEU A 270 -2.82 2.22 -9.75
C LEU A 270 -1.89 1.89 -10.92
N PHE A 271 -0.83 1.12 -10.67
CA PHE A 271 0.12 0.70 -11.70
C PHE A 271 -0.20 -0.66 -12.32
N SER A 272 -1.35 -1.26 -11.98
CA SER A 272 -1.76 -2.55 -12.51
C SER A 272 -2.31 -2.44 -13.94
N PRO A 273 -1.72 -3.16 -14.93
CA PRO A 273 -2.24 -3.17 -16.30
C PRO A 273 -3.60 -3.87 -16.42
N PHE A 274 -4.00 -4.67 -15.43
CA PHE A 274 -5.31 -5.33 -15.40
C PHE A 274 -6.48 -4.35 -15.18
N ILE A 275 -6.22 -3.19 -14.58
CA ILE A 275 -7.23 -2.15 -14.33
C ILE A 275 -7.44 -1.31 -15.59
N PHE A 276 -6.35 -0.89 -16.22
CA PHE A 276 -6.33 -0.10 -17.44
C PHE A 276 -4.98 -0.30 -18.13
N SER A 277 -4.99 -0.39 -19.45
CA SER A 277 -3.78 -0.36 -20.27
C SER A 277 -4.14 0.21 -21.63
N LEU A 278 -3.35 1.16 -22.13
CA LEU A 278 -3.59 1.77 -23.44
C LEU A 278 -2.62 1.23 -24.50
N ASN A 279 -1.32 1.30 -24.22
CA ASN A 279 -0.25 0.86 -25.11
C ASN A 279 1.07 0.71 -24.31
N SER A 280 2.17 0.46 -25.01
CA SER A 280 3.50 0.33 -24.40
C SER A 280 4.00 1.62 -23.73
N LEU A 281 3.52 2.79 -24.14
CA LEU A 281 3.88 4.08 -23.51
C LEU A 281 3.09 4.30 -22.22
N ILE A 282 1.79 3.99 -22.24
CA ILE A 282 0.86 4.14 -21.11
C ILE A 282 0.34 2.74 -20.72
N PRO A 283 1.15 1.93 -20.04
CA PRO A 283 0.79 0.55 -19.72
C PRO A 283 -0.21 0.44 -18.55
N SER A 284 -0.37 1.50 -17.75
CA SER A 284 -1.33 1.54 -16.63
C SER A 284 -1.82 2.94 -16.27
N LEU A 285 -2.84 3.01 -15.40
CA LEU A 285 -3.45 4.27 -14.96
C LEU A 285 -2.45 5.19 -14.24
N GLY A 286 -1.52 4.61 -13.48
CA GLY A 286 -0.45 5.36 -12.81
C GLY A 286 0.49 6.04 -13.80
N HIS A 287 0.80 5.38 -14.92
CA HIS A 287 1.60 5.99 -15.99
C HIS A 287 0.83 7.13 -16.67
N LEU A 288 -0.48 6.97 -16.88
CA LEU A 288 -1.32 8.04 -17.42
C LEU A 288 -1.35 9.24 -16.46
N LEU A 289 -1.61 9.02 -15.16
CA LEU A 289 -1.63 10.07 -14.14
C LEU A 289 -0.30 10.82 -14.07
N LEU A 290 0.82 10.09 -14.05
CA LEU A 290 2.15 10.69 -14.02
C LEU A 290 2.40 11.53 -15.28
N LEU A 291 2.09 10.99 -16.46
CA LEU A 291 2.24 11.72 -17.72
C LEU A 291 1.40 13.00 -17.71
N SER A 292 0.14 12.92 -17.26
CA SER A 292 -0.75 14.09 -17.15
C SER A 292 -0.22 15.15 -16.20
N ILE A 293 0.33 14.77 -15.03
CA ILE A 293 0.94 15.71 -14.07
C ILE A 293 2.15 16.41 -14.72
N LEU A 294 3.08 15.65 -15.30
CA LEU A 294 4.30 16.19 -15.90
C LEU A 294 3.96 17.10 -17.09
N ALA A 295 3.02 16.69 -17.95
CA ALA A 295 2.58 17.47 -19.10
C ALA A 295 1.88 18.77 -18.67
N ALA A 296 0.99 18.72 -17.67
CA ALA A 296 0.32 19.91 -17.14
C ALA A 296 1.32 20.92 -16.55
N LEU A 297 2.32 20.45 -15.79
CA LEU A 297 3.36 21.29 -15.23
C LEU A 297 4.27 21.89 -16.31
N LEU A 298 4.60 21.13 -17.35
CA LEU A 298 5.35 21.62 -18.50
C LEU A 298 4.57 22.72 -19.23
N ALA A 299 3.28 22.49 -19.51
CA ALA A 299 2.41 23.44 -20.18
C ALA A 299 2.21 24.72 -19.35
N HIS A 300 2.02 24.58 -18.04
CA HIS A 300 1.96 25.71 -17.12
C HIS A 300 3.26 26.52 -17.14
N ARG A 301 4.42 25.86 -17.13
CA ARG A 301 5.72 26.52 -17.19
C ARG A 301 5.92 27.23 -18.51
N PHE A 302 5.51 26.61 -19.61
CA PHE A 302 5.58 27.16 -20.97
C PHE A 302 4.79 28.46 -21.06
N ASN A 303 3.55 28.47 -20.59
CA ASN A 303 2.70 29.66 -20.54
C ASN A 303 3.31 30.79 -19.68
N ASN A 304 4.15 30.47 -18.69
CA ASN A 304 4.78 31.47 -17.83
C ASN A 304 6.24 31.77 -18.19
N SER A 305 6.75 31.24 -19.30
CA SER A 305 8.14 31.43 -19.70
C SER A 305 8.33 32.69 -20.53
N ALA A 306 9.51 33.29 -20.41
CA ALA A 306 9.91 34.44 -21.21
C ALA A 306 10.20 34.08 -22.68
N LEU A 307 9.98 32.82 -23.09
CA LEU A 307 10.17 32.33 -24.47
C LEU A 307 9.42 33.19 -25.51
N PHE A 308 8.26 33.72 -25.12
CA PHE A 308 7.37 34.47 -26.00
C PHE A 308 7.35 35.97 -25.67
N SER A 309 8.10 36.43 -24.66
CA SER A 309 8.24 37.85 -24.33
C SER A 309 9.42 38.47 -25.09
N GLY A 310 9.27 38.77 -26.39
CA GLY A 310 10.35 39.41 -27.16
C GLY A 310 10.06 39.69 -28.64
N GLU A 311 10.83 40.59 -29.24
CA GLU A 311 10.64 41.26 -30.55
C GLU A 311 10.42 40.40 -31.81
N LEU A 312 10.49 39.06 -31.71
CA LEU A 312 10.19 38.12 -32.80
C LEU A 312 8.76 38.27 -33.38
N TYR A 313 7.84 38.85 -32.59
CA TYR A 313 6.43 39.06 -32.95
C TYR A 313 6.15 40.39 -33.67
N LYS A 314 7.17 41.23 -33.94
CA LYS A 314 6.99 42.48 -34.69
C LYS A 314 6.66 42.25 -36.18
N LYS A 315 7.00 41.08 -36.75
CA LYS A 315 6.67 40.73 -38.15
C LYS A 315 5.30 40.05 -38.25
N THR A 316 4.36 40.71 -38.91
CA THR A 316 2.95 40.31 -39.06
C THR A 316 2.75 38.88 -39.60
N VAL A 317 3.56 38.43 -40.57
CA VAL A 317 3.40 37.10 -41.19
C VAL A 317 3.86 35.96 -40.27
N ALA A 318 5.01 36.12 -39.61
CA ALA A 318 5.54 35.12 -38.67
C ALA A 318 4.60 34.94 -37.46
N LYS A 319 3.95 36.04 -37.04
CA LYS A 319 2.92 36.06 -36.01
C LYS A 319 1.73 35.16 -36.38
N TYR A 320 1.12 35.36 -37.56
CA TYR A 320 -0.03 34.57 -37.99
C TYR A 320 0.32 33.09 -38.24
N PHE A 321 1.49 32.81 -38.79
CA PHE A 321 1.95 31.43 -38.99
C PHE A 321 2.09 30.67 -37.67
N LEU A 322 2.72 31.29 -36.66
CA LEU A 322 2.90 30.69 -35.34
C LEU A 322 1.55 30.42 -34.65
N VAL A 323 0.56 31.32 -34.81
CA VAL A 323 -0.80 31.14 -34.29
C VAL A 323 -1.47 29.92 -34.91
N ILE A 324 -1.40 29.78 -36.24
CA ILE A 324 -1.96 28.63 -36.95
C ILE A 324 -1.32 27.33 -36.46
N VAL A 325 0.01 27.32 -36.29
CA VAL A 325 0.75 26.16 -35.79
C VAL A 325 0.31 25.80 -34.36
N LEU A 326 0.25 26.77 -33.45
CA LEU A 326 -0.16 26.51 -32.06
C LEU A 326 -1.62 26.05 -31.94
N PHE A 327 -2.56 26.62 -32.71
CA PHE A 327 -3.94 26.13 -32.76
C PHE A 327 -4.02 24.71 -33.33
N SER A 328 -3.27 24.42 -34.38
CA SER A 328 -3.23 23.08 -34.99
C SER A 328 -2.67 22.03 -34.01
N ILE A 329 -1.60 22.37 -33.29
CA ILE A 329 -1.02 21.51 -32.24
C ILE A 329 -2.00 21.32 -31.08
N GLY A 330 -2.63 22.40 -30.59
CA GLY A 330 -3.62 22.33 -29.52
C GLY A 330 -4.82 21.46 -29.89
N SER A 331 -5.31 21.59 -31.12
CA SER A 331 -6.38 20.76 -31.71
C SER A 331 -5.98 19.29 -31.78
N ALA A 332 -4.78 18.97 -32.31
CA ALA A 332 -4.27 17.60 -32.35
C ALA A 332 -4.18 16.97 -30.95
N ILE A 333 -3.69 17.73 -29.96
CA ILE A 333 -3.59 17.26 -28.56
C ILE A 333 -4.99 17.00 -27.98
N LEU A 334 -5.99 17.84 -28.29
CA LEU A 334 -7.39 17.61 -27.87
C LEU A 334 -7.97 16.34 -28.49
N CYS A 335 -7.72 16.06 -29.76
CA CYS A 335 -8.13 14.80 -30.40
C CYS A 335 -7.46 13.58 -29.76
N LEU A 336 -6.16 13.65 -29.50
CA LEU A 336 -5.43 12.60 -28.79
C LEU A 336 -6.00 12.36 -27.39
N PHE A 337 -6.28 13.44 -26.66
CA PHE A 337 -6.93 13.38 -25.36
C PHE A 337 -8.31 12.73 -25.43
N HIS A 338 -9.13 13.10 -26.41
CA HIS A 338 -10.45 12.49 -26.59
C HIS A 338 -10.34 10.98 -26.81
N ASN A 339 -9.38 10.53 -27.62
CA ASN A 339 -9.11 9.10 -27.79
C ASN A 339 -8.69 8.43 -26.47
N VAL A 340 -7.73 9.00 -25.74
CA VAL A 340 -7.27 8.46 -24.44
C VAL A 340 -8.44 8.39 -23.45
N PHE A 341 -9.29 9.41 -23.39
CA PHE A 341 -10.46 9.44 -22.53
C PHE A 341 -11.47 8.35 -22.90
N THR A 342 -11.79 8.21 -24.19
CA THR A 342 -12.68 7.15 -24.68
C THR A 342 -12.15 5.77 -24.33
N GLN A 343 -10.86 5.52 -24.52
CA GLN A 343 -10.21 4.27 -24.16
C GLN A 343 -10.21 4.03 -22.65
N LEU A 344 -10.00 5.07 -21.84
CA LEU A 344 -10.06 4.98 -20.39
C LEU A 344 -11.48 4.63 -19.90
N VAL A 345 -12.53 5.22 -20.50
CA VAL A 345 -13.91 4.94 -20.11
C VAL A 345 -14.37 3.56 -20.58
N LEU A 346 -14.05 3.17 -21.82
CA LEU A 346 -14.55 1.93 -22.43
C LEU A 346 -13.73 0.69 -22.06
N ASN A 347 -12.40 0.83 -21.93
CA ASN A 347 -11.48 -0.31 -21.79
C ASN A 347 -10.83 -0.41 -20.41
N SER A 348 -11.29 0.35 -19.42
CA SER A 348 -10.87 0.17 -18.03
C SER A 348 -11.93 -0.58 -17.21
N ARG A 349 -11.49 -1.22 -16.13
CA ARG A 349 -12.36 -1.80 -15.10
C ARG A 349 -12.82 -0.77 -14.06
N ILE A 350 -12.70 0.52 -14.37
CA ILE A 350 -12.97 1.62 -13.45
C ILE A 350 -14.39 2.10 -13.68
N ASN A 351 -15.15 2.26 -12.59
CA ASN A 351 -16.46 2.86 -12.70
C ASN A 351 -16.36 4.39 -12.84
N PHE A 352 -16.78 4.94 -13.98
CA PHE A 352 -16.87 6.38 -14.24
C PHE A 352 -18.31 6.93 -14.16
N GLU A 353 -19.29 6.11 -13.75
CA GLU A 353 -20.68 6.53 -13.60
C GLU A 353 -20.83 7.47 -12.40
N THR A 354 -20.90 8.78 -12.67
CA THR A 354 -20.93 9.84 -11.64
C THR A 354 -22.16 9.78 -10.73
N TYR A 355 -23.28 9.22 -11.21
CA TYR A 355 -24.48 9.02 -10.40
C TYR A 355 -24.36 7.87 -9.38
N LYS A 356 -23.38 6.97 -9.53
CA LYS A 356 -23.08 5.89 -8.58
C LYS A 356 -21.95 6.30 -7.62
N VAL A 357 -22.13 7.41 -6.90
CA VAL A 357 -21.13 7.98 -5.99
C VAL A 357 -20.63 6.96 -4.95
N LEU A 358 -21.53 6.11 -4.41
CA LEU A 358 -21.17 5.06 -3.45
C LEU A 358 -20.26 3.96 -4.04
N LYS A 359 -20.18 3.85 -5.37
CA LYS A 359 -19.30 2.91 -6.08
C LYS A 359 -18.04 3.59 -6.63
N MET A 360 -17.84 4.89 -6.39
CA MET A 360 -16.60 5.55 -6.77
C MET A 360 -15.44 5.01 -5.94
N SER A 361 -14.39 4.58 -6.62
CA SER A 361 -13.14 4.20 -5.98
C SER A 361 -12.09 5.29 -6.15
N PHE A 362 -10.99 5.18 -5.41
CA PHE A 362 -9.82 6.03 -5.60
C PHE A 362 -9.31 6.01 -7.05
N LEU A 363 -9.48 4.89 -7.78
CA LEU A 363 -9.08 4.77 -9.18
C LEU A 363 -9.92 5.65 -10.10
N SER A 364 -11.23 5.80 -9.81
CA SER A 364 -12.12 6.69 -10.56
C SER A 364 -11.69 8.15 -10.39
N VAL A 365 -11.37 8.56 -9.16
CA VAL A 365 -10.83 9.89 -8.87
C VAL A 365 -9.50 10.11 -9.59
N ALA A 366 -8.57 9.15 -9.53
CA ALA A 366 -7.30 9.24 -10.23
C ALA A 366 -7.47 9.37 -11.75
N GLY A 367 -8.43 8.63 -12.34
CA GLY A 367 -8.80 8.76 -13.75
C GLY A 367 -9.29 10.16 -14.09
N PHE A 368 -10.27 10.69 -13.35
CA PHE A 368 -10.76 12.06 -13.56
C PHE A 368 -9.67 13.12 -13.40
N VAL A 369 -8.81 12.99 -12.39
CA VAL A 369 -7.67 13.91 -12.20
C VAL A 369 -6.70 13.84 -13.37
N ALA A 370 -6.36 12.63 -13.86
CA ALA A 370 -5.48 12.48 -15.01
C ALA A 370 -6.05 13.15 -16.27
N ILE A 371 -7.36 13.00 -16.50
CA ILE A 371 -8.09 13.62 -17.61
C ILE A 371 -8.05 15.14 -17.48
N ILE A 372 -8.45 15.69 -16.32
CA ILE A 372 -8.49 17.15 -16.08
C ILE A 372 -7.11 17.78 -16.29
N LEU A 373 -6.06 17.15 -15.75
CA LEU A 373 -4.68 17.62 -15.91
C LEU A 373 -4.24 17.61 -17.38
N MET A 374 -4.62 16.59 -18.14
CA MET A 374 -4.29 16.50 -19.56
C MET A 374 -5.01 17.60 -20.37
N THR A 375 -6.23 17.97 -20.00
CA THR A 375 -6.97 19.11 -20.59
C THR A 375 -6.28 20.45 -20.37
N PHE A 376 -5.52 20.62 -19.28
CA PHE A 376 -4.77 21.88 -19.07
C PHE A 376 -3.70 22.13 -20.12
N VAL A 377 -3.17 21.10 -20.78
CA VAL A 377 -2.13 21.26 -21.81
C VAL A 377 -2.63 22.10 -22.99
N PRO A 378 -3.69 21.73 -23.72
CA PRO A 378 -4.21 22.55 -24.82
C PRO A 378 -4.73 23.90 -24.34
N VAL A 379 -5.32 23.99 -23.13
CA VAL A 379 -5.79 25.27 -22.56
C VAL A 379 -4.63 26.25 -22.39
N PHE A 380 -3.51 25.84 -21.80
CA PHE A 380 -2.35 26.72 -21.63
C PHE A 380 -1.70 27.10 -22.96
N LEU A 381 -1.66 26.19 -23.94
CA LEU A 381 -1.17 26.53 -25.29
C LEU A 381 -2.04 27.59 -25.97
N ILE A 382 -3.36 27.48 -25.85
CA ILE A 382 -4.31 28.46 -26.40
C ILE A 382 -4.20 29.81 -25.67
N LEU A 383 -4.08 29.81 -24.34
CA LEU A 383 -3.87 31.04 -23.57
C LEU A 383 -2.60 31.77 -24.00
N GLU A 384 -1.52 31.04 -24.29
CA GLU A 384 -0.28 31.62 -24.78
C GLU A 384 -0.46 32.29 -26.16
N VAL A 385 -1.27 31.69 -27.04
CA VAL A 385 -1.65 32.30 -28.32
C VAL A 385 -2.33 33.66 -28.09
N PHE A 386 -3.33 33.71 -27.23
CA PHE A 386 -4.03 34.97 -26.95
C PHE A 386 -3.10 36.03 -26.34
N ARG A 387 -2.18 35.63 -25.45
CA ARG A 387 -1.22 36.55 -24.85
C ARG A 387 -0.18 37.07 -25.85
N SER A 388 0.35 36.20 -26.69
CA SER A 388 1.43 36.52 -27.63
C SER A 388 0.98 37.42 -28.77
N VAL A 389 -0.30 37.37 -29.15
CA VAL A 389 -0.80 38.04 -30.35
C VAL A 389 -1.48 39.38 -30.03
N GLY A 390 -1.78 39.68 -28.76
CA GLY A 390 -2.46 40.92 -28.36
C GLY A 390 -3.90 40.99 -28.91
N ASP A 391 -4.42 42.21 -29.14
CA ASP A 391 -5.77 42.46 -29.66
C ASP A 391 -5.95 41.97 -31.11
N ILE A 392 -6.11 40.66 -31.30
CA ILE A 392 -6.72 40.10 -32.51
C ILE A 392 -8.23 40.30 -32.39
N SER A 393 -8.88 40.82 -33.44
CA SER A 393 -10.34 40.85 -33.46
C SER A 393 -10.90 39.42 -33.49
N ALA A 394 -12.03 39.18 -32.82
CA ALA A 394 -12.66 37.85 -32.76
C ALA A 394 -12.83 37.19 -34.16
N LYS A 395 -13.08 38.01 -35.20
CA LYS A 395 -13.21 37.53 -36.59
C LYS A 395 -11.90 36.93 -37.13
N GLN A 396 -10.77 37.55 -36.84
CA GLN A 396 -9.46 37.07 -37.31
C GLN A 396 -9.05 35.80 -36.57
N THR A 397 -9.34 35.68 -35.27
CA THR A 397 -9.10 34.45 -34.51
C THR A 397 -9.89 33.27 -35.07
N VAL A 398 -11.16 33.48 -35.43
CA VAL A 398 -11.99 32.44 -36.06
C VAL A 398 -11.39 31.97 -37.39
N ILE A 399 -10.94 32.91 -38.25
CA ILE A 399 -10.31 32.57 -39.53
C ILE A 399 -9.02 31.77 -39.33
N LEU A 400 -8.18 32.15 -38.36
CA LEU A 400 -6.92 31.47 -38.06
C LEU A 400 -7.12 30.09 -37.40
N ALA A 401 -8.29 29.84 -36.82
CA ALA A 401 -8.66 28.55 -36.25
C ALA A 401 -9.19 27.55 -37.30
N ILE A 402 -9.67 28.01 -38.48
CA ILE A 402 -10.20 27.13 -39.54
C ILE A 402 -9.24 25.97 -39.91
N PRO A 403 -7.92 26.20 -40.10
CA PRO A 403 -6.98 25.12 -40.41
C PRO A 403 -6.90 24.06 -39.31
N SER A 404 -7.15 24.43 -38.05
CA SER A 404 -7.10 23.49 -36.93
C SER A 404 -8.29 22.51 -36.92
N PHE A 405 -9.39 22.83 -37.62
CA PHE A 405 -10.53 21.90 -37.79
C PHE A 405 -10.24 20.80 -38.80
N LEU A 406 -9.36 21.03 -39.77
CA LEU A 406 -8.89 19.99 -40.70
C LEU A 406 -8.07 18.91 -40.00
N VAL A 407 -7.52 19.21 -38.81
CA VAL A 407 -6.79 18.24 -37.97
C VAL A 407 -7.75 17.34 -37.18
N ILE A 408 -9.02 17.73 -37.06
CA ILE A 408 -10.06 17.01 -36.30
C ILE A 408 -10.83 16.04 -37.22
N LEU A 409 -10.97 16.38 -38.50
CA LEU A 409 -11.48 15.53 -39.58
C LEU A 409 -10.51 14.39 -39.89
#